data_AF-A0A8H7XA29-F1
#
_entry.id   AF-A0A8H7XA29-F1
#
_cell.length_a   1.000
_cell.length_b   1.000
_cell.length_c   1.000
_cell.angle_alpha   90.00
_cell.angle_beta   90.00
_cell.angle_gamma   90.00
#
_symmetry.space_group_name_H-M   'P 1'
#
loop_
_entity.id
_entity.type
_entity.pdbx_description
1 polymer ?
#
loop_
_entity_poly.entity_id
_entity_poly.type
_entity_poly.pdbx_seq_one_letter_code
_entity_poly.pdbx_strand_id
1 'polypeptide(L)'
;MLNRIIENRIHQARDKFIDAIKPGDICRLASSYHDNEPCDFFKEPRRGSYNICFFVQFRIDGKTSEKGDRWVVRVPLPPCLASGAQAKIQREFATMQLVAEKTEIPIPRIQACSLFCDNPGAIAQFMILEYVKGRTLSDVGLKTLSDEQRQHLYDQLACIYIQLRRLEFSSIGVLSCGPDGIDICLMLISISLNKQELEGLQPFCI
;
A
#
# COMPACT_ATOMS: atom_id res chain seq x y z
N MET A 1 -3.07 7.75 28.23
CA MET A 1 -3.71 6.44 28.47
C MET A 1 -4.82 6.29 27.43
N LEU A 2 -4.82 5.18 26.70
CA LEU A 2 -5.67 4.93 25.53
C LEU A 2 -7.17 5.04 25.87
N ASN A 3 -7.96 5.79 25.09
CA ASN A 3 -9.41 5.70 25.20
C ASN A 3 -9.90 4.41 24.52
N ARG A 4 -9.98 3.34 25.31
CA ARG A 4 -10.35 1.99 24.86
C ARG A 4 -11.71 1.94 24.15
N ILE A 5 -12.61 2.89 24.43
CA ILE A 5 -13.92 2.99 23.78
C ILE A 5 -13.75 3.42 22.32
N ILE A 6 -12.91 4.44 22.06
CA ILE A 6 -12.65 4.95 20.71
C ILE A 6 -11.95 3.88 19.87
N GLU A 7 -10.93 3.23 20.42
CA GLU A 7 -10.20 2.17 19.72
C GLU A 7 -11.13 1.00 19.33
N ASN A 8 -11.98 0.55 20.26
CA ASN A 8 -12.97 -0.49 19.97
C ASN A 8 -13.95 -0.08 18.86
N ARG A 9 -14.41 1.18 18.87
CA ARG A 9 -15.31 1.71 17.83
C ARG A 9 -14.63 1.70 16.45
N ILE A 10 -13.36 2.12 16.37
CA ILE A 10 -12.59 2.12 15.13
C ILE A 10 -12.41 0.70 14.61
N HIS A 11 -12.07 -0.25 15.49
CA HIS A 11 -11.91 -1.66 15.13
C HIS A 11 -13.21 -2.26 14.60
N GLN A 12 -14.33 -2.03 15.27
CA GLN A 12 -15.65 -2.49 14.80
C GLN A 12 -16.03 -1.88 13.46
N ALA A 13 -15.79 -0.59 13.24
CA ALA A 13 -16.07 0.07 11.98
C ALA A 13 -15.18 -0.47 10.84
N ARG A 14 -13.90 -0.73 11.12
CA ARG A 14 -12.96 -1.36 10.19
C ARG A 14 -13.41 -2.77 9.81
N ASP A 15 -13.79 -3.59 10.79
CA ASP A 15 -14.15 -4.98 10.54
C ASP A 15 -15.46 -5.04 9.74
N LYS A 16 -16.47 -4.22 10.09
CA LYS A 16 -17.68 -4.04 9.26
C LYS A 16 -17.38 -3.58 7.83
N PHE A 17 -16.40 -2.68 7.66
CA PHE A 17 -15.98 -2.22 6.33
C PHE A 17 -15.36 -3.36 5.53
N ILE A 18 -14.48 -4.16 6.14
CA ILE A 18 -13.85 -5.32 5.49
C ILE A 18 -14.91 -6.36 5.09
N ASP A 19 -15.84 -6.68 5.99
CA ASP A 19 -16.91 -7.66 5.75
C ASP A 19 -17.86 -7.22 4.62
N ALA A 20 -17.97 -5.92 4.37
CA ALA A 20 -18.77 -5.38 3.27
C ALA A 20 -18.09 -5.53 1.90
N ILE A 21 -16.77 -5.77 1.83
CA ILE A 21 -16.05 -5.94 0.57
C ILE A 21 -16.36 -7.34 0.02
N LYS A 22 -17.08 -7.38 -1.11
CA LYS A 22 -17.38 -8.66 -1.78
C LYS A 22 -16.17 -9.11 -2.59
N PRO A 23 -15.71 -10.37 -2.46
CA PRO A 23 -14.58 -10.89 -3.23
C PRO A 23 -14.77 -10.75 -4.76
N GLY A 24 -16.00 -10.92 -5.26
CA GLY A 24 -16.30 -10.73 -6.68
C GLY A 24 -16.09 -9.29 -7.18
N ASP A 25 -16.21 -8.29 -6.31
CA ASP A 25 -16.00 -6.88 -6.67
C ASP A 25 -14.51 -6.59 -6.87
N ILE A 26 -13.65 -7.25 -6.08
CA ILE A 26 -12.19 -7.20 -6.23
C ILE A 26 -11.75 -7.82 -7.55
N CYS A 27 -12.27 -9.01 -7.90
CA CYS A 27 -11.94 -9.63 -9.18
C CYS A 27 -12.42 -8.77 -10.35
N ARG A 28 -13.67 -8.29 -10.33
CA ARG A 28 -14.20 -7.38 -11.38
C ARG A 28 -13.34 -6.14 -11.53
N LEU A 29 -12.90 -5.56 -10.41
CA LEU A 29 -12.01 -4.40 -10.41
C LEU A 29 -10.64 -4.73 -11.02
N ALA A 30 -10.02 -5.85 -10.64
CA ALA A 30 -8.72 -6.23 -11.19
C ALA A 30 -8.83 -6.52 -12.70
N SER A 31 -9.83 -7.29 -13.11
CA SER A 31 -10.13 -7.60 -14.52
C SER A 31 -10.36 -6.35 -15.36
N SER A 32 -11.02 -5.31 -14.85
CA SER A 32 -11.27 -4.08 -15.63
C SER A 32 -9.99 -3.33 -16.03
N TYR A 33 -8.87 -3.60 -15.36
CA TYR A 33 -7.56 -3.04 -15.70
C TYR A 33 -6.65 -4.04 -16.44
N HIS A 34 -7.11 -5.28 -16.67
CA HIS A 34 -6.37 -6.37 -17.32
C HIS A 34 -7.19 -6.97 -18.47
N ASP A 35 -7.58 -6.13 -19.45
CA ASP A 35 -8.30 -6.54 -20.66
C ASP A 35 -9.59 -7.36 -20.42
N ASN A 36 -10.21 -7.19 -19.24
CA ASN A 36 -11.37 -7.95 -18.75
C ASN A 36 -11.12 -9.46 -18.60
N GLU A 37 -9.86 -9.88 -18.49
CA GLU A 37 -9.52 -11.27 -18.24
C GLU A 37 -9.97 -11.72 -16.84
N PRO A 38 -10.53 -12.93 -16.70
CA PRO A 38 -10.96 -13.44 -15.41
C PRO A 38 -9.76 -13.71 -14.50
N CYS A 39 -9.94 -13.44 -13.21
CA CYS A 39 -8.93 -13.73 -12.19
C CYS A 39 -9.52 -14.39 -10.94
N ASP A 40 -8.68 -15.14 -10.24
CA ASP A 40 -9.00 -15.74 -8.94
C ASP A 40 -8.02 -15.30 -7.86
N PHE A 41 -8.42 -15.48 -6.60
CA PHE A 41 -7.49 -15.33 -5.48
C PHE A 41 -6.53 -16.50 -5.42
N PHE A 42 -5.23 -16.22 -5.32
CA PHE A 42 -4.19 -17.25 -5.12
C PHE A 42 -3.62 -17.22 -3.69
N LYS A 43 -4.05 -16.26 -2.86
CA LYS A 43 -3.75 -16.18 -1.41
C LYS A 43 -4.90 -15.53 -0.68
N GLU A 44 -5.01 -15.87 0.61
CA GLU A 44 -5.91 -15.18 1.54
C GLU A 44 -5.59 -13.68 1.64
N PRO A 45 -6.61 -12.81 1.76
CA PRO A 45 -6.41 -11.40 1.99
C PRO A 45 -5.56 -11.12 3.23
N ARG A 46 -4.71 -10.09 3.15
CA ARG A 46 -3.84 -9.67 4.25
C ARG A 46 -4.18 -8.24 4.66
N ARG A 47 -4.57 -8.07 5.93
CA ARG A 47 -4.90 -6.77 6.51
C ARG A 47 -3.66 -6.18 7.22
N GLY A 48 -3.24 -5.00 6.78
CA GLY A 48 -2.33 -4.14 7.53
C GLY A 48 -3.06 -3.11 8.39
N SER A 49 -2.36 -2.11 8.91
CA SER A 49 -2.98 -1.06 9.74
C SER A 49 -3.93 -0.15 8.95
N TYR A 50 -3.64 0.07 7.67
CA TYR A 50 -4.32 1.08 6.84
C TYR A 50 -4.89 0.56 5.53
N ASN A 51 -4.56 -0.66 5.15
CA ASN A 51 -5.05 -1.28 3.93
C ASN A 51 -5.37 -2.74 4.19
N ILE A 52 -6.29 -3.28 3.39
CA ILE A 52 -6.41 -4.71 3.14
C ILE A 52 -5.91 -5.00 1.72
N CYS A 53 -5.11 -6.05 1.58
CA CYS A 53 -4.51 -6.47 0.32
C CYS A 53 -5.12 -7.79 -0.14
N PHE A 54 -5.59 -7.82 -1.38
CA PHE A 54 -6.13 -9.00 -2.04
C PHE A 54 -5.19 -9.44 -3.16
N PHE A 55 -4.94 -10.74 -3.27
CA PHE A 55 -3.92 -11.30 -4.16
C PHE A 55 -4.58 -12.07 -5.29
N VAL A 56 -4.58 -11.50 -6.48
CA VAL A 56 -5.29 -12.05 -7.65
C VAL A 56 -4.31 -12.56 -8.71
N GLN A 57 -4.71 -13.62 -9.40
CA GLN A 57 -3.98 -14.18 -10.54
C GLN A 57 -4.93 -14.30 -11.74
N PHE A 58 -4.49 -13.80 -12.89
CA PHE A 58 -5.26 -13.86 -14.14
C PHE A 58 -5.08 -15.20 -14.86
N ARG A 59 -6.10 -15.56 -15.63
CA ARG A 59 -6.10 -16.72 -16.53
C ARG A 59 -6.02 -16.24 -17.97
N ILE A 60 -4.92 -16.57 -18.65
CA ILE A 60 -4.72 -16.31 -20.08
C ILE A 60 -5.05 -17.60 -20.85
N ASP A 61 -5.96 -17.54 -21.82
CA ASP A 61 -6.40 -18.70 -22.63
C ASP A 61 -6.87 -19.91 -21.79
N GLY A 62 -7.53 -19.64 -20.66
CA GLY A 62 -8.01 -20.68 -19.73
C GLY A 62 -6.90 -21.36 -18.93
N LYS A 63 -5.65 -20.91 -19.05
CA LYS A 63 -4.50 -21.38 -18.27
C LYS A 63 -3.97 -20.27 -17.37
N THR A 64 -3.50 -20.66 -16.21
CA THR A 64 -2.77 -19.75 -15.34
C THR A 64 -1.43 -19.42 -16.00
N SER A 65 -1.19 -18.14 -16.30
CA SER A 65 0.10 -17.69 -16.84
C SER A 65 1.21 -17.92 -15.81
N GLU A 66 2.31 -18.56 -16.24
CA GLU A 66 3.50 -18.77 -15.41
C GLU A 66 4.35 -17.50 -15.27
N LYS A 67 4.15 -16.50 -16.15
CA LYS A 67 4.84 -15.22 -16.15
C LYS A 67 3.89 -14.10 -15.73
N GLY A 68 4.21 -13.40 -14.65
CA GLY A 68 3.83 -11.98 -14.47
C GLY A 68 2.39 -11.63 -14.10
N ASP A 69 1.38 -12.46 -14.37
CA ASP A 69 -0.02 -11.98 -14.28
C ASP A 69 -0.63 -12.19 -12.89
N ARG A 70 0.08 -11.71 -11.87
CA ARG A 70 -0.38 -11.68 -10.48
C ARG A 70 -0.32 -10.26 -9.97
N TRP A 71 -1.44 -9.79 -9.43
CA TRP A 71 -1.56 -8.45 -8.88
C TRP A 71 -1.97 -8.47 -7.41
N VAL A 72 -1.71 -7.35 -6.75
CA VAL A 72 -2.18 -7.05 -5.40
C VAL A 72 -3.13 -5.86 -5.48
N VAL A 73 -4.41 -6.09 -5.22
CA VAL A 73 -5.40 -5.03 -5.07
C VAL A 73 -5.37 -4.55 -3.63
N ARG A 74 -4.97 -3.30 -3.42
CA ARG A 74 -4.84 -2.67 -2.11
C ARG A 74 -6.00 -1.71 -1.90
N VAL A 75 -6.84 -2.01 -0.92
CA VAL A 75 -7.98 -1.17 -0.55
C VAL A 75 -7.66 -0.49 0.78
N PRO A 76 -7.67 0.85 0.85
CA PRO A 76 -7.49 1.56 2.10
C PRO A 76 -8.63 1.24 3.08
N LEU A 77 -8.38 1.45 4.37
CA LEU A 77 -9.36 1.26 5.43
C LEU A 77 -9.78 2.64 5.99
N PRO A 78 -10.80 3.30 5.41
CA PRO A 78 -11.21 4.64 5.83
C PRO A 78 -11.44 4.80 7.35
N PRO A 79 -12.04 3.82 8.08
CA PRO A 79 -12.20 3.94 9.53
C PRO A 79 -10.89 4.11 10.31
N CYS A 80 -9.75 3.72 9.72
CA CYS A 80 -8.42 3.81 10.32
C CYS A 80 -7.62 5.04 9.83
N LEU A 81 -8.20 5.88 8.97
CA LEU A 81 -7.50 6.98 8.28
C LEU A 81 -8.12 8.32 8.64
N ALA A 82 -7.47 9.05 9.55
CA ALA A 82 -7.98 10.32 10.05
C ALA A 82 -8.11 11.38 8.94
N SER A 83 -7.11 11.44 8.06
CA SER A 83 -7.07 12.38 6.92
C SER A 83 -7.65 11.79 5.63
N GLY A 84 -8.39 10.68 5.73
CA GLY A 84 -9.03 10.02 4.61
C GLY A 84 -8.11 9.19 3.73
N ALA A 85 -8.73 8.37 2.88
CA ALA A 85 -8.05 7.43 2.01
C ALA A 85 -7.40 8.09 0.78
N GLN A 86 -7.97 9.18 0.25
CA GLN A 86 -7.42 9.90 -0.89
C GLN A 86 -6.02 10.43 -0.61
N ALA A 87 -5.84 11.19 0.47
CA ALA A 87 -4.54 11.76 0.84
C ALA A 87 -3.49 10.66 1.07
N LYS A 88 -3.91 9.53 1.67
CA LYS A 88 -3.04 8.36 1.85
C LYS A 88 -2.55 7.81 0.50
N ILE A 89 -3.47 7.55 -0.43
CA ILE A 89 -3.15 6.94 -1.73
C ILE A 89 -2.25 7.89 -2.54
N GLN A 90 -2.59 9.18 -2.59
CA GLN A 90 -1.78 10.20 -3.29
C GLN A 90 -0.33 10.21 -2.81
N ARG A 91 -0.10 10.17 -1.49
CA ARG A 91 1.25 10.19 -0.92
C ARG A 91 2.02 8.91 -1.20
N GLU A 92 1.35 7.77 -1.11
CA GLU A 92 1.94 6.47 -1.44
C GLU A 92 2.33 6.40 -2.92
N PHE A 93 1.45 6.87 -3.81
CA PHE A 93 1.71 6.97 -5.24
C PHE A 93 2.90 7.89 -5.55
N ALA A 94 2.92 9.11 -5.01
CA ALA A 94 4.02 10.07 -5.19
C ALA A 94 5.36 9.51 -4.68
N THR A 95 5.35 8.82 -3.54
CA THR A 95 6.56 8.18 -2.98
C THR A 95 7.07 7.07 -3.90
N MET A 96 6.18 6.21 -4.40
CA MET A 96 6.57 5.14 -5.32
C MET A 96 7.11 5.69 -6.64
N GLN A 97 6.49 6.73 -7.20
CA GLN A 97 7.02 7.41 -8.38
C GLN A 97 8.43 7.96 -8.14
N LEU A 98 8.65 8.66 -7.01
CA LEU A 98 9.97 9.20 -6.68
C LEU A 98 11.03 8.10 -6.62
N VAL A 99 10.73 7.01 -5.91
CA VAL A 99 11.66 5.90 -5.73
C VAL A 99 11.96 5.23 -7.07
N ALA A 100 10.95 4.99 -7.91
CA ALA A 100 11.14 4.42 -9.23
C ALA A 100 11.97 5.31 -10.17
N GLU A 101 11.80 6.63 -10.10
CA GLU A 101 12.48 7.58 -11.00
C GLU A 101 13.90 7.91 -10.56
N LYS A 102 14.17 7.89 -9.26
CA LYS A 102 15.42 8.41 -8.68
C LYS A 102 16.34 7.33 -8.09
N THR A 103 15.90 6.07 -8.06
CA THR A 103 16.69 4.96 -7.49
C THR A 103 16.59 3.72 -8.36
N GLU A 104 17.51 2.79 -8.15
CA GLU A 104 17.49 1.45 -8.74
C GLU A 104 16.79 0.44 -7.82
N ILE A 105 16.15 0.90 -6.74
CA ILE A 105 15.48 0.03 -5.78
C ILE A 105 14.29 -0.66 -6.49
N PRO A 106 14.25 -2.00 -6.52
CA PRO A 106 13.15 -2.71 -7.15
C PRO A 106 11.88 -2.54 -6.31
N ILE A 107 10.90 -1.82 -6.85
CA ILE A 107 9.56 -1.66 -6.28
C ILE A 107 8.50 -2.22 -7.23
N PRO A 108 7.33 -2.67 -6.73
CA PRO A 108 6.26 -3.16 -7.59
C PRO A 108 5.75 -2.05 -8.53
N ARG A 109 5.49 -2.40 -9.79
CA ARG A 109 4.85 -1.49 -10.74
C ARG A 109 3.40 -1.21 -10.35
N ILE A 110 2.99 0.05 -10.47
CA ILE A 110 1.60 0.47 -10.30
C ILE A 110 0.85 0.17 -11.60
N GLN A 111 -0.19 -0.64 -11.52
CA GLN A 111 -1.06 -0.99 -12.66
C GLN A 111 -2.19 0.01 -12.79
N ALA A 112 -2.80 0.36 -11.65
CA ALA A 112 -3.91 1.30 -11.58
C ALA A 112 -3.98 1.93 -10.19
N CYS A 113 -4.56 3.12 -10.13
CA CYS A 113 -4.78 3.85 -8.89
C CYS A 113 -6.05 4.68 -9.03
N SER A 114 -6.97 4.59 -8.06
CA SER A 114 -8.16 5.43 -8.01
C SER A 114 -8.23 6.21 -6.70
N LEU A 115 -8.50 7.51 -6.84
CA LEU A 115 -8.66 8.45 -5.74
C LEU A 115 -10.13 8.77 -5.44
N PHE A 116 -11.03 8.56 -6.41
CA PHE A 116 -12.41 9.04 -6.39
C PHE A 116 -13.44 7.91 -6.54
N CYS A 117 -14.62 8.14 -5.96
CA CYS A 117 -15.79 7.26 -6.09
C CYS A 117 -16.75 7.87 -7.11
N ASP A 118 -16.79 7.33 -8.32
CA ASP A 118 -17.81 7.75 -9.30
C ASP A 118 -19.02 6.81 -9.31
N ASN A 119 -19.00 5.71 -8.54
CA ASN A 119 -20.06 4.71 -8.57
C ASN A 119 -20.41 4.12 -7.18
N PRO A 120 -21.63 4.35 -6.66
CA PRO A 120 -22.09 3.75 -5.40
C PRO A 120 -22.24 2.23 -5.57
N GLY A 121 -21.30 1.46 -4.99
CA GLY A 121 -21.29 -0.02 -5.06
C GLY A 121 -20.03 -0.61 -5.66
N ALA A 122 -19.10 0.22 -6.13
CA ALA A 122 -17.75 -0.19 -6.51
C ALA A 122 -16.74 0.17 -5.42
N ILE A 123 -15.60 -0.54 -5.40
CA ILE A 123 -14.46 -0.16 -4.57
C ILE A 123 -13.88 1.12 -5.15
N ALA A 124 -14.21 2.25 -4.51
CA ALA A 124 -13.91 3.58 -5.02
C ALA A 124 -12.42 3.91 -5.01
N GLN A 125 -11.74 3.59 -3.92
CA GLN A 125 -10.37 4.00 -3.65
C GLN A 125 -9.52 2.74 -3.53
N PHE A 126 -8.48 2.66 -4.35
CA PHE A 126 -7.61 1.50 -4.38
C PHE A 126 -6.29 1.83 -5.09
N MET A 127 -5.33 0.92 -4.92
CA MET A 127 -4.12 0.84 -5.72
C MET A 127 -3.91 -0.61 -6.15
N ILE A 128 -3.73 -0.84 -7.44
CA ILE A 128 -3.41 -2.15 -8.00
C ILE A 128 -1.91 -2.18 -8.31
N LEU A 129 -1.21 -3.13 -7.71
CA LEU A 129 0.24 -3.29 -7.85
C LEU A 129 0.56 -4.64 -8.48
N GLU A 130 1.67 -4.70 -9.20
CA GLU A 130 2.31 -5.98 -9.53
C GLU A 130 2.64 -6.77 -8.26
N TYR A 131 2.43 -8.09 -8.28
CA TYR A 131 2.83 -8.96 -7.19
C TYR A 131 4.32 -9.31 -7.26
N VAL A 132 5.08 -8.88 -6.25
CA VAL A 132 6.48 -9.27 -6.08
C VAL A 132 6.55 -10.64 -5.40
N LYS A 133 7.00 -11.65 -6.15
CA LYS A 133 7.27 -12.99 -5.61
C LYS A 133 8.52 -12.96 -4.74
N GLY A 134 8.39 -13.37 -3.48
CA GLY A 134 9.51 -13.44 -2.55
C GLY A 134 9.10 -13.94 -1.17
N ARG A 135 10.06 -13.90 -0.24
CA ARG A 135 9.86 -14.16 1.20
C ARG A 135 10.08 -12.86 1.95
N THR A 136 9.34 -12.65 3.04
CA THR A 136 9.62 -11.50 3.91
C THR A 136 10.93 -11.74 4.65
N LEU A 137 11.65 -10.67 5.00
CA LEU A 137 12.93 -10.80 5.69
C LEU A 137 12.80 -11.52 7.05
N SER A 138 11.66 -11.33 7.74
CA SER A 138 11.32 -12.03 8.97
C SER A 138 11.22 -13.55 8.79
N ASP A 139 10.81 -14.02 7.60
CA ASP A 139 10.67 -15.45 7.31
C ASP A 139 12.02 -16.11 6.98
N VAL A 140 13.02 -15.33 6.55
CA VAL A 140 14.30 -15.85 6.04
C VAL A 140 15.14 -16.49 7.17
N GLY A 141 14.91 -16.07 8.42
CA GLY A 141 15.64 -16.58 9.58
C GLY A 141 17.12 -16.25 9.49
N LEU A 142 17.52 -14.98 9.66
CA LEU A 142 18.88 -14.48 9.42
C LEU A 142 20.04 -15.30 10.02
N LYS A 143 19.77 -16.04 11.11
CA LYS A 143 20.73 -16.92 11.79
C LYS A 143 21.00 -18.23 11.03
N THR A 144 20.10 -18.66 10.16
CA THR A 144 20.22 -19.88 9.36
C THR A 144 20.94 -19.65 8.03
N LEU A 145 21.17 -18.39 7.66
CA LEU A 145 21.96 -18.02 6.50
C LEU A 145 23.44 -18.34 6.72
N SER A 146 24.09 -18.84 5.68
CA SER A 146 25.56 -18.86 5.58
C SER A 146 26.13 -17.45 5.69
N ASP A 147 27.40 -17.33 6.02
CA ASP A 147 28.04 -16.03 6.17
C ASP A 147 28.06 -15.26 4.84
N GLU A 148 28.24 -15.95 3.71
CA GLU A 148 28.19 -15.36 2.36
C GLU A 148 26.79 -14.81 2.04
N GLN A 149 25.73 -15.58 2.32
CA GLN A 149 24.34 -15.12 2.12
C GLN A 149 24.00 -13.93 3.01
N ARG A 150 24.50 -13.95 4.25
CA ARG A 150 24.26 -12.87 5.22
C ARG A 150 24.99 -11.60 4.79
N GLN A 151 26.24 -11.71 4.34
CA GLN A 151 26.99 -10.59 3.78
C GLN A 151 26.27 -10.00 2.57
N HIS A 152 25.90 -10.85 1.61
CA HIS A 152 25.17 -10.41 0.42
C HIS A 152 23.86 -9.68 0.75
N LEU A 153 23.07 -10.21 1.70
CA LEU A 153 21.86 -9.55 2.18
C LEU A 153 22.15 -8.16 2.78
N TYR A 154 23.16 -8.05 3.63
CA TYR A 154 23.51 -6.76 4.26
C TYR A 154 24.04 -5.75 3.25
N ASP A 155 24.81 -6.20 2.26
CA ASP A 155 25.27 -5.34 1.16
C ASP A 155 24.08 -4.79 0.36
N GLN A 156 23.09 -5.63 0.04
CA GLN A 156 21.86 -5.20 -0.63
C GLN A 156 21.07 -4.19 0.22
N LEU A 157 20.91 -4.45 1.52
CA LEU A 157 20.23 -3.52 2.43
C LEU A 157 20.97 -2.18 2.52
N ALA A 158 22.30 -2.21 2.64
CA ALA A 158 23.12 -1.02 2.68
C ALA A 158 22.97 -0.20 1.39
N CYS A 159 23.00 -0.85 0.23
CA CYS A 159 22.76 -0.20 -1.06
C CYS A 159 21.38 0.49 -1.11
N ILE A 160 20.32 -0.18 -0.65
CA ILE A 160 18.97 0.41 -0.58
C ILE A 160 18.96 1.64 0.34
N TYR A 161 19.52 1.54 1.55
CA TYR A 161 19.54 2.67 2.49
C TYR A 161 20.36 3.85 1.97
N ILE A 162 21.50 3.60 1.31
CA ILE A 162 22.34 4.64 0.71
C ILE A 162 21.56 5.37 -0.39
N GLN A 163 20.83 4.64 -1.25
CA GLN A 163 20.02 5.24 -2.30
C GLN A 163 18.88 6.09 -1.73
N LEU A 164 18.13 5.57 -0.74
CA LEU A 164 17.08 6.34 -0.08
C LEU A 164 17.63 7.58 0.62
N ARG A 165 18.81 7.50 1.26
CA ARG A 165 19.46 8.63 1.94
C ARG A 165 19.92 9.73 0.98
N ARG A 166 20.19 9.40 -0.28
CA ARG A 166 20.57 10.37 -1.32
C ARG A 166 19.37 11.15 -1.87
N LEU A 167 18.14 10.75 -1.55
CA LEU A 167 16.96 11.53 -1.87
C LEU A 167 16.89 12.73 -0.92
N GLU A 168 17.27 13.90 -1.41
CA GLU A 168 17.24 15.17 -0.68
C GLU A 168 16.05 16.02 -1.09
N PHE A 169 15.58 16.81 -0.13
CA PHE A 169 14.32 17.54 -0.19
C PHE A 169 14.54 18.97 0.33
N SER A 170 13.83 19.95 -0.23
CA SER A 170 13.96 21.35 0.19
C SER A 170 13.39 21.63 1.59
N SER A 171 12.49 20.77 2.07
CA SER A 171 11.85 20.89 3.38
C SER A 171 11.43 19.52 3.94
N ILE A 172 11.10 19.50 5.24
CA ILE A 172 10.51 18.32 5.88
C ILE A 172 9.00 18.34 5.61
N GLY A 173 8.44 17.23 5.13
CA GLY A 173 7.01 17.12 4.88
C GLY A 173 6.60 15.76 4.30
N VAL A 174 5.47 15.75 3.61
CA VAL A 174 4.94 14.59 2.87
C VAL A 174 5.04 14.82 1.37
N LEU A 175 5.40 13.75 0.65
CA LEU A 175 5.41 13.76 -0.81
C LEU A 175 3.99 13.78 -1.35
N SER A 176 3.77 14.61 -2.36
CA SER A 176 2.49 14.78 -3.05
C SER A 176 2.73 15.00 -4.55
N CYS A 177 1.71 14.81 -5.36
CA CYS A 177 1.78 15.14 -6.79
C CYS A 177 1.38 16.61 -6.97
N GLY A 178 2.31 17.43 -7.42
CA GLY A 178 2.11 18.82 -7.85
C GLY A 178 2.08 18.97 -9.38
N PRO A 179 1.90 20.20 -9.89
CA PRO A 179 1.82 20.48 -11.32
C PRO A 179 3.10 20.11 -12.09
N ASP A 180 4.26 20.32 -11.47
CA ASP A 180 5.59 20.13 -12.07
C ASP A 180 6.24 18.79 -11.67
N GLY A 181 5.48 17.87 -11.05
CA GLY A 181 5.98 16.59 -10.55
C GLY A 181 5.79 16.43 -9.04
N ILE A 182 6.74 15.79 -8.37
CA ILE A 182 6.63 15.51 -6.93
C ILE A 182 6.93 16.78 -6.12
N ASP A 183 5.98 17.14 -5.25
CA ASP A 183 6.05 18.31 -4.37
C ASP A 183 5.98 17.88 -2.89
N ILE A 184 6.38 18.78 -1.99
CA ILE A 184 6.43 18.55 -0.54
C ILE A 184 5.40 19.44 0.15
N CYS A 185 4.43 18.80 0.79
CA CYS A 185 3.47 19.50 1.64
C CYS A 185 3.89 19.44 3.11
N LEU A 186 3.77 20.57 3.81
CA LEU A 186 3.98 20.70 5.26
C LEU A 186 2.83 20.05 6.03
N MET A 187 2.79 18.71 6.02
CA MET A 187 1.96 17.90 6.90
C MET A 187 2.77 16.72 7.40
N LEU A 188 2.69 16.44 8.71
CA LEU A 188 3.29 15.25 9.30
C LEU A 188 2.18 14.27 9.63
N ILE A 189 2.09 13.12 8.95
CA ILE A 189 1.10 12.10 9.30
C ILE A 189 1.82 10.83 9.70
N SER A 190 2.29 10.83 10.95
CA SER A 190 2.80 9.61 11.59
C SER A 190 1.63 8.73 12.05
N ILE A 191 1.91 7.46 12.32
CA ILE A 191 0.92 6.53 12.90
C ILE A 191 0.34 7.10 14.20
N SER A 192 1.21 7.70 15.03
CA SER A 192 0.82 8.34 16.29
C SER A 192 -0.10 9.54 16.09
N LEU A 193 0.21 10.41 15.12
CA LEU A 193 -0.61 11.60 14.82
C LEU A 193 -1.97 11.21 14.24
N ASN A 194 -2.00 10.23 13.33
CA ASN A 194 -3.26 9.66 12.83
C ASN A 194 -4.10 9.08 13.98
N LYS A 195 -3.47 8.40 14.93
CA LYS A 195 -4.17 7.83 16.08
C LYS A 195 -4.74 8.91 17.00
N GLN A 196 -3.96 9.95 17.32
CA GLN A 196 -4.40 11.09 18.12
C GLN A 196 -5.57 11.83 17.46
N GLU A 197 -5.52 12.03 16.15
CA GLU A 197 -6.60 12.67 15.40
C GLU A 197 -7.88 11.82 15.41
N LEU A 198 -7.79 10.49 15.24
CA LEU A 198 -8.94 9.59 15.40
C LEU A 198 -9.53 9.59 16.82
N GLU A 199 -8.73 9.96 17.82
CA GLU A 199 -9.16 10.14 19.21
C GLU A 199 -9.73 11.55 19.49
N GLY A 200 -9.73 12.45 18.49
CA GLY A 200 -10.22 13.82 18.63
C GLY A 200 -9.26 14.76 19.35
N LEU A 201 -7.97 14.40 19.44
CA LEU A 201 -6.95 15.17 20.16
C LEU A 201 -6.35 16.34 19.35
N GLN A 202 -6.75 16.53 18.10
CA GLN A 202 -6.36 17.66 17.24
C GLN A 202 -4.84 17.97 17.26
N PRO A 203 -3.95 17.01 16.96
CA PRO A 203 -2.52 17.17 17.15
C PRO A 203 -1.88 18.14 16.14
N PHE A 204 -2.66 18.68 15.21
CA PHE A 204 -2.26 19.66 14.20
C PHE A 204 -2.56 21.11 14.59
N CYS A 205 -3.22 21.34 15.73
CA CYS A 205 -3.67 22.67 16.19
C CYS A 205 -2.70 23.35 17.17
N ILE A 206 -1.37 23.23 16.96
CA ILE A 206 -0.35 23.85 17.81
C ILE A 206 0.38 24.95 17.05
#